data_AF-W1EVM3-F1
#
_entry.id   AF-W1EVM3-F1
#
_cell.length_a   1.000
_cell.length_b   1.000
_cell.length_c   1.000
_cell.angle_alpha   90.00
_cell.angle_beta   90.00
_cell.angle_gamma   90.00
#
_symmetry.space_group_name_H-M   'P 1'
#
loop_
_entity.id
_entity.type
_entity.pdbx_description
1 polymer ?
#
loop_
_entity_poly.entity_id
_entity_poly.type
_entity_poly.pdbx_seq_one_letter_code
_entity_poly.pdbx_strand_id
1 'polypeptide(L)' 'MHHGTPEQAQMIRTAIEQGNGRHLLEPVLEAMNACGSLEWTRQRAEEEADKAIAALQVLPDTPWREALIGLAHIAVQRDR' A
#
# COMPACT_ATOMS: atom_id res chain seq x y z
N MET A 1 4.84 14.35 1.91
CA MET A 1 3.36 14.19 1.88
C MET A 1 2.81 15.15 0.87
N HIS A 2 2.07 14.65 -0.13
CA HIS A 2 1.49 15.48 -1.20
C HIS A 2 0.03 15.91 -0.93
N HIS A 3 -0.68 15.20 -0.04
CA HIS A 3 -2.11 15.42 0.24
C HIS A 3 -2.40 15.81 1.70
N GLY A 4 -1.37 15.93 2.54
CA GLY A 4 -1.50 16.39 3.93
C GLY A 4 -1.20 17.88 4.06
N THR A 5 -1.56 18.45 5.21
CA THR A 5 -1.24 19.85 5.55
C THR A 5 0.27 20.08 5.68
N PRO A 6 0.77 21.31 5.51
CA PRO A 6 2.17 21.64 5.76
C PRO A 6 2.65 21.24 7.16
N GLU A 7 1.80 21.37 8.18
CA GLU A 7 2.08 21.02 9.57
C GLU A 7 2.23 19.51 9.72
N GLN A 8 1.31 18.72 9.15
CA GLN A 8 1.43 17.27 9.11
C GLN A 8 2.71 16.86 8.38
N ALA A 9 3.01 17.48 7.24
CA ALA A 9 4.20 17.17 6.44
C ALA A 9 5.49 17.43 7.23
N GLN A 10 5.54 18.54 7.96
CA GLN A 10 6.68 18.88 8.79
C GLN A 10 6.82 17.92 9.98
N MET A 11 5.72 17.65 10.71
CA MET A 11 5.71 16.71 11.82
C MET A 11 6.25 15.33 11.42
N ILE A 12 5.71 14.73 10.36
CA ILE A 12 6.13 13.39 9.91
C ILE A 12 7.59 13.40 9.47
N ARG A 13 8.03 14.44 8.75
CA ARG A 13 9.42 14.57 8.32
C ARG A 13 10.37 14.59 9.52
N THR A 14 10.10 15.47 10.48
CA THR A 14 10.93 15.59 11.70
C THR A 14 10.94 14.28 12.51
N ALA A 15 9.79 13.60 12.64
CA ALA A 15 9.69 12.33 13.34
C ALA A 15 10.59 11.23 12.72
N ILE A 16 10.66 11.19 11.38
CA ILE A 16 11.49 10.25 10.62
C ILE A 16 12.98 10.63 10.74
N GLU A 17 13.31 11.90 10.47
CA GLU A 17 14.70 12.39 10.45
C GLU A 17 15.39 12.27 11.82
N GLN A 18 14.66 12.50 12.91
CA GLN A 18 15.22 12.46 14.26
C GLN A 18 15.16 11.06 14.90
N GLY A 19 14.47 10.10 14.29
CA GLY A 19 14.32 8.75 14.83
C GLY A 19 13.62 8.67 16.21
N ASN A 20 13.01 9.75 16.69
CA ASN A 20 12.39 9.87 18.01
C ASN A 20 10.88 10.17 17.92
N GLY A 21 10.19 9.50 16.99
CA GLY A 21 8.78 9.77 16.67
C GLY A 21 7.74 8.95 17.45
N ARG A 22 8.12 8.13 18.43
CA ARG A 22 7.17 7.21 19.09
C ARG A 22 5.99 7.93 19.76
N HIS A 23 6.24 9.09 20.37
CA HIS A 23 5.21 9.91 21.00
C HIS A 23 4.29 10.60 19.97
N LEU A 24 4.68 10.63 18.68
CA LEU A 24 3.90 11.19 17.58
C LEU A 24 3.08 10.12 16.84
N LEU A 25 3.06 8.87 17.32
CA LEU A 25 2.39 7.78 16.63
C LEU A 25 0.90 8.06 16.39
N GLU A 26 0.18 8.52 17.41
CA GLU A 26 -1.23 8.89 17.28
C GLU A 26 -1.46 10.01 16.24
N PRO A 27 -0.80 11.18 16.34
CA PRO A 27 -0.89 12.22 15.32
C PRO A 27 -0.52 11.76 13.89
N VAL A 28 0.46 10.86 13.77
CA VAL A 28 0.84 10.27 12.47
C VAL A 28 -0.29 9.41 11.92
N LEU A 29 -0.88 8.55 12.75
CA LEU A 29 -2.01 7.70 12.34
C LEU A 29 -3.24 8.54 11.97
N GLU A 30 -3.52 9.60 12.70
CA GLU A 30 -4.59 10.55 12.36
C GLU A 30 -4.34 11.24 11.02
N ALA A 31 -3.11 11.72 10.78
CA ALA A 31 -2.74 12.32 9.50
C ALA A 31 -2.86 11.32 8.34
N MET A 32 -2.43 10.07 8.55
CA MET A 32 -2.57 8.99 7.56
C MET A 32 -4.04 8.69 7.25
N ASN A 33 -4.90 8.63 8.27
CA ASN A 33 -6.33 8.39 8.12
C ASN A 33 -7.02 9.57 7.39
N ALA A 34 -6.73 10.81 7.79
CA ALA A 34 -7.28 12.01 7.16
C ALA A 34 -6.88 12.12 5.68
N CYS A 35 -5.68 11.66 5.33
CA CYS A 35 -5.21 11.62 3.95
C CYS A 35 -5.67 10.37 3.17
N GLY A 36 -6.33 9.40 3.83
CA GLY A 36 -6.73 8.13 3.22
C GLY A 36 -5.56 7.28 2.72
N SER A 37 -4.36 7.43 3.30
CA SER A 37 -3.13 6.85 2.73
C SER A 37 -3.11 5.32 2.73
N LEU A 38 -3.70 4.70 3.75
CA LEU A 38 -3.79 3.23 3.85
C LEU A 38 -4.67 2.65 2.76
N GLU A 39 -5.87 3.22 2.58
CA GLU A 39 -6.82 2.77 1.57
C GLU A 39 -6.26 2.98 0.16
N TRP A 40 -5.65 4.14 -0.10
CA TRP A 40 -4.98 4.39 -1.36
C TRP A 40 -3.86 3.38 -1.63
N THR A 41 -3.04 3.05 -0.62
CA THR A 41 -1.96 2.07 -0.76
C THR A 41 -2.51 0.67 -1.06
N ARG A 42 -3.62 0.28 -0.43
CA ARG A 42 -4.33 -0.97 -0.72
C ARG A 42 -4.82 -1.01 -2.16
N GLN A 43 -5.50 0.04 -2.62
CA GLN A 43 -6.00 0.14 -3.99
C GLN A 43 -4.86 0.04 -5.01
N ARG A 44 -3.73 0.73 -4.78
CA ARG A 44 -2.56 0.62 -5.65
C ARG A 44 -2.01 -0.80 -5.70
N ALA A 45 -1.96 -1.50 -4.57
CA ALA A 45 -1.51 -2.89 -4.54
C ALA A 45 -2.43 -3.79 -5.38
N GLU A 46 -3.75 -3.64 -5.23
CA GLU A 46 -4.75 -4.37 -6.01
C GLU A 46 -4.60 -4.12 -7.52
N GLU A 47 -4.43 -2.87 -7.93
CA GLU A 47 -4.20 -2.51 -9.34
C GLU A 47 -2.94 -3.16 -9.92
N GLU A 48 -1.85 -3.28 -9.14
CA GLU A 48 -0.64 -3.97 -9.60
C GLU A 48 -0.84 -5.49 -9.69
N ALA A 49 -1.63 -6.09 -8.80
CA ALA A 49 -2.02 -7.50 -8.92
C ALA A 49 -2.86 -7.75 -10.17
N ASP A 50 -3.82 -6.87 -10.47
CA ASP A 50 -4.64 -6.95 -11.69
C ASP A 50 -3.78 -6.84 -12.96
N LYS A 51 -2.79 -5.94 -12.97
CA LYS A 51 -1.81 -5.83 -14.08
C LYS A 51 -1.01 -7.11 -14.24
N ALA A 52 -0.55 -7.71 -13.13
CA ALA A 52 0.18 -8.97 -13.18
C ALA A 52 -0.68 -10.10 -13.76
N ILE A 53 -1.96 -10.20 -13.35
CA ILE A 53 -2.91 -11.18 -13.88
C ILE A 53 -3.16 -10.94 -15.37
N ALA A 54 -3.36 -9.68 -15.79
CA ALA A 54 -3.54 -9.33 -17.19
C ALA A 54 -2.32 -9.74 -18.04
N ALA A 55 -1.10 -9.55 -17.53
CA ALA A 55 0.12 -9.96 -18.22
C ALA A 55 0.23 -11.48 -18.41
N LEU A 56 -0.44 -12.30 -17.59
CA LEU A 56 -0.45 -13.75 -17.71
C LEU A 56 -1.38 -14.26 -18.84
N GLN A 57 -2.25 -13.42 -19.39
CA GLN A 57 -3.24 -13.83 -20.41
C GLN A 57 -2.60 -14.33 -21.72
N VAL A 58 -1.34 -13.98 -21.99
CA VAL A 58 -0.57 -14.50 -23.14
C VAL A 58 -0.24 -15.99 -23.00
N LEU A 59 -0.29 -16.53 -21.77
CA LEU A 59 0.05 -17.92 -21.50
C LEU A 59 -1.18 -18.83 -21.73
N PRO A 60 -0.96 -20.08 -22.21
CA PRO A 60 -2.02 -21.06 -22.33
C PRO A 60 -2.72 -21.32 -21.00
N ASP A 61 -4.00 -21.70 -21.08
CA ASP A 61 -4.79 -22.10 -19.93
C ASP A 61 -4.27 -23.41 -19.35
N THR A 62 -3.56 -23.30 -18.24
CA THR A 62 -2.90 -24.42 -17.56
C THR A 62 -3.00 -24.23 -16.05
N PRO A 63 -2.91 -25.32 -15.27
CA PRO A 63 -2.87 -25.21 -13.81
C PRO A 63 -1.75 -24.31 -13.28
N TRP A 64 -0.64 -24.17 -14.02
CA TRP A 64 0.47 -23.30 -13.66
C TRP A 64 0.14 -21.81 -13.83
N ARG A 65 -0.61 -21.46 -14.88
CA ARG A 65 -1.11 -20.10 -15.08
C ARG A 65 -2.08 -19.72 -13.96
N GLU A 66 -3.01 -20.62 -13.63
CA GLU A 66 -3.94 -20.43 -12.51
C GLU A 66 -3.22 -20.28 -11.16
N ALA A 67 -2.14 -21.05 -10.93
CA ALA A 67 -1.33 -20.90 -9.72
C ALA A 67 -0.65 -19.52 -9.64
N LEU A 68 -0.17 -18.98 -10.76
CA LEU A 68 0.42 -17.63 -10.82
C LEU A 68 -0.63 -16.53 -10.55
N ILE A 69 -1.86 -16.71 -11.07
CA ILE A 69 -3.00 -15.82 -10.76
C ILE A 69 -3.30 -15.87 -9.25
N GLY A 70 -3.37 -17.06 -8.67
CA GLY A 70 -3.56 -17.24 -7.23
C GLY A 70 -2.48 -16.55 -6.39
N LEU A 71 -1.22 -16.63 -6.81
CA LEU A 71 -0.12 -15.94 -6.13
C LEU A 71 -0.28 -14.41 -6.15
N ALA A 72 -0.75 -13.83 -7.26
CA ALA A 72 -1.00 -12.40 -7.35
C ALA A 72 -2.11 -11.96 -6.38
N HIS A 73 -3.21 -12.73 -6.27
CA HIS A 73 -4.27 -12.45 -5.29
C HIS A 73 -3.78 -12.57 -3.84
N ILE A 74 -3.03 -13.63 -3.51
CA ILE A 74 -2.47 -13.83 -2.16
C ILE A 74 -1.53 -12.68 -1.78
N ALA A 75 -0.81 -12.08 -2.73
CA ALA A 75 0.11 -10.99 -2.44
C ALA A 75 -0.60 -9.74 -1.86
N VAL A 76 -1.86 -9.50 -2.24
CA VAL A 76 -2.61 -8.29 -1.88
C VAL A 76 -3.75 -8.55 -0.89
N GLN A 77 -4.29 -9.76 -0.83
CA GLN A 77 -5.37 -10.16 0.11
C GLN A 77 -4.81 -10.89 1.34
N ARG A 78 -3.69 -10.42 1.90
CA ARG A 78 -3.09 -11.04 3.09
C ARG A 78 -3.89 -10.69 4.33
N ASP A 79 -4.67 -11.64 4.82
CA ASP A 79 -5.18 -11.59 6.19
C ASP A 79 -4.04 -11.87 7.18
N ARG A 80 -4.04 -11.14 8.31
CA ARG A 80 -3.10 -11.32 9.42
C ARG A 80 -3.48 -12.52 10.29
#